data_AF-A0ABD6Z3Z9-F1
#
_entry.id   AF-A0ABD6Z3Z9-F1
#
_cell.length_a   1.000
_cell.length_b   1.000
_cell.length_c   1.000
_cell.angle_alpha   90.00
_cell.angle_beta   90.00
_cell.angle_gamma   90.00
#
_symmetry.space_group_name_H-M   'P 1'
#
loop_
_entity.id
_entity.type
_entity.pdbx_description
1 polymer ?
#
loop_
_entity_poly.entity_id
_entity_poly.type
_entity_poly.pdbx_seq_one_letter_code
_entity_poly.pdbx_strand_id
1 'polypeptide(L)'
;MGGIAMSHFTRTVFTSLHPAYLIRQYIFSGIVTAFFYFSSPDTAPTSFYVFLGLNFLLYPFAMFVYDSIVSLLMGNNVWITSGIFAFIWGFIKILLIYFFSVLIAPIGILILYFTNR
;
A
#
# COMPACT_ATOMS: atom_id res chain seq x y z
N MET A 1 -17.23 13.86 32.59
CA MET A 1 -16.57 14.50 31.42
C MET A 1 -15.52 13.57 30.81
N GLY A 2 -15.90 12.35 30.38
CA GLY A 2 -14.95 11.33 29.90
C GLY A 2 -15.33 10.65 28.59
N GLY A 3 -16.45 11.04 27.95
CA GLY A 3 -16.99 10.38 26.77
C GLY A 3 -16.60 10.98 25.41
N ILE A 4 -15.92 12.13 25.39
CA ILE A 4 -15.65 12.93 24.17
C ILE A 4 -14.24 12.73 23.59
N ALA A 5 -13.33 12.12 24.34
CA ALA A 5 -11.96 11.84 23.89
C ALA A 5 -11.87 10.60 22.98
N MET A 6 -12.77 9.63 23.15
CA MET A 6 -12.70 8.33 22.46
C MET A 6 -13.10 8.42 20.97
N SER A 7 -13.99 9.36 20.59
CA SER A 7 -14.44 9.53 19.20
C SER A 7 -13.53 10.44 18.35
N HIS A 8 -12.63 11.21 18.98
CA HIS A 8 -11.61 11.97 18.26
C HIS A 8 -10.41 11.10 17.85
N PHE A 9 -10.11 10.04 18.61
CA PHE A 9 -9.00 9.13 18.33
C PHE A 9 -9.20 8.31 17.04
N THR A 10 -10.40 7.77 16.86
CA THR A 10 -10.79 7.07 15.62
C THR A 10 -10.88 8.02 14.43
N ARG A 11 -11.28 9.28 14.62
CA ARG A 11 -11.33 10.24 13.51
C ARG A 11 -9.93 10.65 13.06
N THR A 12 -8.95 10.83 13.94
CA THR A 12 -7.61 11.30 13.52
C THR A 12 -6.75 10.19 12.90
N VAL A 13 -6.85 8.94 13.39
CA VAL A 13 -6.14 7.79 12.80
C VAL A 13 -6.69 7.44 11.40
N PHE A 14 -7.99 7.64 11.17
CA PHE A 14 -8.64 7.44 9.86
C PHE A 14 -8.78 8.71 9.01
N THR A 15 -8.49 9.91 9.52
CA THR A 15 -8.50 11.16 8.71
C THR A 15 -7.15 11.45 8.10
N SER A 16 -6.04 11.11 8.78
CA SER A 16 -4.68 11.26 8.22
C SER A 16 -4.30 10.14 7.27
N LEU A 17 -4.99 8.99 7.35
CA LEU A 17 -4.89 7.89 6.40
C LEU A 17 -6.30 7.59 5.89
N HIS A 18 -6.70 8.26 4.79
CA HIS A 18 -8.03 8.09 4.20
C HIS A 18 -8.36 6.58 4.09
N PRO A 19 -9.38 6.02 4.76
CA PRO A 19 -9.73 4.61 4.63
C PRO A 19 -9.99 4.22 3.17
N ALA A 20 -10.48 5.18 2.36
CA ALA A 20 -10.59 5.02 0.92
C ALA A 20 -9.25 4.73 0.22
N TYR A 21 -8.13 5.27 0.72
CA TYR A 21 -6.78 5.00 0.21
C TYR A 21 -6.36 3.55 0.49
N LEU A 22 -6.53 3.08 1.73
CA LEU A 22 -6.24 1.68 2.08
C LEU A 22 -7.12 0.72 1.28
N ILE A 23 -8.44 0.97 1.23
CA ILE A 23 -9.39 0.14 0.46
C ILE A 23 -8.98 0.10 -1.01
N ARG A 24 -8.62 1.25 -1.60
CA ARG A 24 -8.14 1.32 -2.98
C ARG A 24 -6.87 0.48 -3.18
N GLN A 25 -5.94 0.50 -2.24
CA GLN A 25 -4.72 -0.30 -2.33
C GLN A 25 -4.96 -1.79 -2.12
N TYR A 26 -5.89 -2.16 -1.25
CA TYR A 26 -6.33 -3.55 -1.13
C TYR A 26 -6.97 -4.03 -2.43
N ILE A 27 -7.81 -3.22 -3.08
CA ILE A 27 -8.38 -3.55 -4.39
C ILE A 27 -7.27 -3.75 -5.43
N PHE A 28 -6.28 -2.85 -5.51
CA PHE A 28 -5.16 -3.02 -6.44
C PHE A 28 -4.32 -4.26 -6.13
N SER A 29 -3.98 -4.50 -4.87
CA SER A 29 -3.25 -5.72 -4.47
C SER A 29 -4.04 -6.98 -4.80
N GLY A 30 -5.37 -6.96 -4.66
CA GLY A 30 -6.26 -8.07 -4.97
C GLY A 30 -6.30 -8.35 -6.47
N ILE A 31 -6.36 -7.32 -7.30
CA ILE A 31 -6.29 -7.45 -8.76
C ILE A 31 -4.97 -8.09 -9.18
N VAL A 32 -3.84 -7.62 -8.63
CA VAL A 32 -2.51 -8.18 -8.94
C VAL A 32 -2.41 -9.63 -8.48
N THR A 33 -2.85 -9.92 -7.26
CA THR A 33 -2.86 -11.28 -6.69
C THR A 33 -3.72 -12.22 -7.52
N ALA A 34 -4.93 -11.80 -7.91
CA ALA A 34 -5.83 -12.57 -8.75
C ALA A 34 -5.24 -12.83 -10.14
N PHE A 35 -4.61 -11.82 -10.74
CA PHE A 35 -3.93 -11.97 -12.03
C PHE A 35 -2.84 -13.04 -11.98
N PHE A 36 -1.97 -13.00 -10.95
CA PHE A 36 -0.95 -14.03 -10.75
C PHE A 36 -1.55 -15.40 -10.44
N TYR A 37 -2.64 -15.46 -9.67
CA TYR A 37 -3.35 -16.71 -9.38
C TYR A 37 -3.90 -17.37 -10.64
N PHE A 38 -4.59 -16.63 -11.52
CA PHE A 38 -5.10 -17.15 -12.79
C PHE A 38 -4.01 -17.47 -13.81
N SER A 39 -2.89 -16.75 -13.77
CA SER A 39 -1.74 -17.00 -14.64
C SER A 39 -0.83 -18.13 -14.14
N SER A 40 -1.11 -18.70 -12.97
CA SER A 40 -0.28 -19.76 -12.39
C SER A 40 -0.52 -21.10 -13.11
N PRO A 41 0.53 -21.83 -13.51
CA PRO A 41 0.38 -23.19 -14.03
C PRO A 41 -0.07 -24.17 -12.92
N ASP A 42 -0.79 -25.23 -13.28
CA ASP A 42 -1.35 -26.23 -12.33
C ASP A 42 -0.29 -26.93 -11.45
N THR A 43 1.00 -26.83 -11.80
CA THR A 43 2.14 -27.35 -11.03
C THR A 43 2.74 -26.35 -10.02
N ALA A 44 2.09 -25.21 -9.78
CA ALA A 44 2.60 -24.21 -8.86
C ALA A 44 2.69 -24.76 -7.41
N PRO A 45 3.83 -24.59 -6.73
CA PRO A 45 4.00 -25.06 -5.36
C PRO A 45 3.13 -24.26 -4.38
N THR A 46 2.66 -24.90 -3.31
CA THR A 46 1.83 -24.25 -2.27
C THR A 46 2.49 -23.02 -1.66
N SER A 47 3.83 -22.99 -1.62
CA SER A 47 4.62 -21.84 -1.16
C SER A 47 4.38 -20.57 -1.98
N PHE A 48 4.08 -20.69 -3.28
CA PHE A 48 3.79 -19.56 -4.16
C PHE A 48 2.48 -18.87 -3.76
N TYR A 49 1.44 -19.65 -3.44
CA TYR A 49 0.15 -19.12 -2.97
C TYR A 49 0.26 -18.44 -1.59
N VAL A 50 1.07 -19.00 -0.69
CA VAL A 50 1.36 -18.37 0.61
C VAL A 50 2.09 -17.03 0.41
N PHE A 51 3.08 -16.99 -0.49
CA PHE A 51 3.78 -15.76 -0.84
C PHE A 51 2.82 -14.72 -1.43
N LEU A 52 1.93 -15.11 -2.34
CA LEU A 52 0.87 -14.25 -2.89
C LEU A 52 -0.04 -13.67 -1.79
N GLY A 53 -0.52 -14.51 -0.87
CA GLY A 53 -1.37 -14.07 0.25
C GLY A 53 -0.65 -13.10 1.20
N LEU A 54 0.64 -13.33 1.46
CA LEU A 54 1.45 -12.39 2.25
C LEU A 54 1.64 -11.06 1.52
N ASN A 55 2.02 -11.06 0.24
CA ASN A 55 2.17 -9.82 -0.52
C ASN A 55 0.84 -9.05 -0.63
N PHE A 56 -0.29 -9.74 -0.77
CA PHE A 56 -1.61 -9.10 -0.73
C PHE A 56 -1.84 -8.30 0.56
N LEU A 57 -1.52 -8.88 1.72
CA LEU A 57 -1.70 -8.22 3.01
C LEU A 57 -0.65 -7.12 3.25
N LEU A 58 0.58 -7.33 2.79
CA LEU A 58 1.72 -6.43 3.05
C LEU A 58 1.79 -5.26 2.06
N TYR A 59 1.22 -5.39 0.87
CA TYR A 59 1.24 -4.37 -0.18
C TYR A 59 0.79 -2.97 0.26
N PRO A 60 -0.37 -2.79 0.93
CA PRO A 60 -0.81 -1.44 1.33
C PRO A 60 0.18 -0.77 2.28
N PHE A 61 0.85 -1.54 3.14
CA PHE A 61 1.87 -1.00 4.04
C PHE A 61 3.12 -0.56 3.29
N ALA A 62 3.58 -1.34 2.31
CA ALA A 62 4.73 -0.97 1.49
C ALA A 62 4.45 0.26 0.62
N MET A 63 3.25 0.35 0.05
CA MET A 63 2.82 1.48 -0.77
C MET A 63 2.67 2.76 0.06
N PHE A 64 2.25 2.66 1.33
CA PHE A 64 2.25 3.78 2.26
C PHE A 64 3.65 4.34 2.54
N VAL A 65 4.66 3.47 2.70
CA VAL A 65 6.06 3.90 2.87
C VAL A 65 6.53 4.65 1.63
N TYR A 66 6.27 4.10 0.45
CA TYR A 66 6.65 4.72 -0.82
C TYR A 66 6.03 6.11 -0.97
N ASP A 67 4.71 6.24 -0.76
CA ASP A 67 4.03 7.53 -0.87
C ASP A 67 4.54 8.53 0.18
N SER A 68 4.89 8.06 1.39
CA SER A 68 5.52 8.91 2.41
C SER A 68 6.89 9.44 1.97
N ILE A 69 7.74 8.59 1.39
CA ILE A 69 9.06 8.98 0.87
C ILE A 69 8.90 9.95 -0.31
N VAL A 70 8.02 9.65 -1.26
CA VAL A 70 7.77 10.52 -2.42
C VAL A 70 7.24 11.87 -1.98
N SER A 71 6.31 11.90 -1.02
CA SER A 71 5.81 13.16 -0.45
C SER A 71 6.91 13.96 0.24
N LEU A 72 7.88 13.30 0.88
CA LEU A 72 9.01 13.96 1.53
C LEU A 72 10.00 14.52 0.49
N LEU A 73 10.26 13.79 -0.59
CA LEU A 73 11.14 14.21 -1.68
C LEU A 73 10.54 15.31 -2.56
N MET A 74 9.27 15.19 -2.92
CA MET A 74 8.59 16.15 -3.80
C MET A 74 8.06 17.37 -3.03
N GLY A 75 7.85 17.25 -1.72
CA GLY A 75 7.26 18.31 -0.90
C GLY A 75 5.89 18.73 -1.44
N ASN A 76 5.63 20.05 -1.45
CA ASN A 76 4.39 20.63 -1.96
C ASN A 76 4.46 20.98 -3.47
N ASN A 77 5.42 20.44 -4.22
CA ASN A 77 5.57 20.75 -5.63
C ASN A 77 4.73 19.82 -6.51
N VAL A 78 3.91 20.40 -7.38
CA VAL A 78 3.11 19.67 -8.37
C VAL A 78 3.92 19.50 -9.65
N TRP A 79 4.32 18.27 -9.95
CA TRP A 79 5.02 17.91 -11.18
C TRP A 79 4.01 17.58 -12.28
N ILE A 80 3.89 18.46 -13.29
CA ILE A 80 3.03 18.23 -14.45
C ILE A 80 3.85 17.45 -15.48
N THR A 81 3.43 16.21 -15.75
CA THR A 81 4.05 15.32 -16.75
C THR A 81 3.00 14.84 -17.74
N SER A 82 3.41 14.33 -18.90
CA SER A 82 2.51 13.74 -19.89
C SER A 82 1.65 12.62 -19.27
N GLY A 83 0.34 12.63 -19.52
CA GLY A 83 -0.59 11.66 -18.93
C GLY A 83 -0.23 10.19 -19.21
N ILE A 84 0.32 9.90 -20.39
CA ILE A 84 0.82 8.57 -20.75
C ILE A 84 1.95 8.11 -19.82
N PHE A 85 2.85 9.02 -19.48
CA PHE A 85 4.01 8.74 -18.65
C PHE A 85 3.59 8.53 -17.20
N ALA A 86 2.65 9.34 -16.69
CA ALA A 86 2.08 9.16 -15.37
C ALA A 86 1.38 7.79 -15.22
N PHE A 87 0.69 7.33 -16.26
CA PHE A 87 0.02 6.02 -16.26
C PHE A 87 1.02 4.86 -16.25
N ILE A 88 2.03 4.91 -17.13
CA ILE A 88 3.11 3.90 -17.18
C ILE A 88 3.85 3.83 -15.84
N TRP A 89 4.21 4.98 -15.27
CA TRP A 89 4.84 5.05 -13.96
C TRP A 89 3.93 4.48 -12.86
N GLY A 90 2.62 4.77 -12.96
CA GLY A 90 1.60 4.20 -12.09
C GLY A 90 1.52 2.67 -12.13
N PHE A 91 1.76 2.06 -13.29
CA PHE A 91 1.79 0.61 -13.42
C PHE A 91 3.11 0.01 -12.91
N ILE A 92 4.24 0.62 -13.27
CA ILE A 92 5.58 0.18 -12.84
C ILE A 92 5.69 0.23 -11.31
N LYS A 93 5.22 1.31 -10.66
CA LYS A 93 5.28 1.43 -9.20
C LYS A 93 4.49 0.32 -8.50
N ILE A 94 3.30 -0.03 -9.02
CA ILE A 94 2.44 -1.05 -8.42
C ILE A 94 3.15 -2.39 -8.46
N LEU A 95 3.71 -2.77 -9.62
CA LEU A 95 4.46 -4.02 -9.74
C LEU A 95 5.70 -4.05 -8.86
N LEU A 96 6.49 -2.97 -8.86
CA LEU A 96 7.73 -2.90 -8.09
C LEU A 96 7.45 -3.01 -6.59
N ILE A 97 6.49 -2.24 -6.07
CA ILE A 97 6.13 -2.26 -4.65
C ILE A 97 5.52 -3.61 -4.26
N TYR A 98 4.80 -4.26 -5.18
CA TYR A 98 4.27 -5.61 -4.96
C TYR A 98 5.38 -6.64 -4.77
N PHE A 99 6.40 -6.68 -5.64
CA PHE A 99 7.53 -7.62 -5.46
C PHE A 99 8.40 -7.31 -4.24
N PHE A 100 8.61 -6.02 -3.93
CA PHE A 100 9.39 -5.59 -2.77
C PHE A 100 8.58 -5.50 -1.48
N SER A 101 7.30 -5.87 -1.50
CA SER A 101 6.38 -5.65 -0.38
C SER A 101 6.85 -6.32 0.90
N VAL A 102 7.35 -7.55 0.83
CA VAL A 102 7.86 -8.30 2.00
C VAL A 102 9.02 -7.57 2.71
N LEU A 103 9.84 -6.84 1.96
CA LEU A 103 10.99 -6.10 2.52
C LEU A 103 10.60 -4.72 3.04
N ILE A 104 9.68 -4.03 2.36
CA ILE A 104 9.30 -2.64 2.68
C ILE A 104 8.20 -2.60 3.75
N ALA A 105 7.29 -3.58 3.79
CA ALA A 105 6.16 -3.58 4.70
C ALA A 105 6.53 -3.55 6.20
N PRO A 106 7.60 -4.21 6.70
CA PRO A 106 8.03 -4.06 8.09
C PRO A 106 8.30 -2.61 8.47
N ILE A 107 8.87 -1.82 7.56
CA ILE A 107 9.12 -0.39 7.74
C ILE A 107 7.80 0.36 7.80
N GLY A 108 6.83 0.01 6.95
CA GLY A 108 5.49 0.61 6.95
C GLY A 108 4.74 0.37 8.26
N ILE A 109 4.81 -0.85 8.78
CA ILE A 109 4.22 -1.21 10.07
C ILE A 109 4.90 -0.43 11.21
N LEU A 110 6.23 -0.29 11.19
CA LEU A 110 6.97 0.52 12.16
C LEU A 110 6.55 2.00 12.12
N ILE A 111 6.46 2.61 10.93
CA ILE A 111 6.04 4.01 10.79
C ILE A 111 4.62 4.23 11.31
N LEU A 112 3.70 3.32 11.00
CA LEU A 112 2.34 3.38 11.53
C LEU A 112 2.31 3.23 13.06
N TYR A 113 3.16 2.37 13.63
CA TYR A 113 3.27 2.20 15.07
C TYR A 113 3.78 3.47 15.78
N PHE A 114 4.80 4.12 15.23
CA PHE A 114 5.35 5.38 15.79
C PHE A 114 4.42 6.58 15.59
N THR A 115 3.67 6.63 14.48
CA THR A 115 2.70 7.71 14.22
C THR A 115 1.49 7.63 15.16
N ASN A 116 1.19 6.45 15.69
CA ASN A 116 0.03 6.20 16.56
C ASN A 116 0.38 6.23 18.08
N ARG A 117 1.56 6.74 18.45
CA ARG A 117 2.02 6.96 19.83
C ARG A 117 2.29 8.44 20.07
#